data_AF-A0A2V5LU66-F1
#
_entry.id   AF-A0A2V5LU66-F1
#
_cell.length_a   1.000
_cell.length_b   1.000
_cell.length_c   1.000
_cell.angle_alpha   90.00
_cell.angle_beta   90.00
_cell.angle_gamma   90.00
#
_symmetry.space_group_name_H-M   'P 1'
#
loop_
_entity.id
_entity.type
_entity.pdbx_description
1 polymer ?
#
loop_
_entity_poly.entity_id
_entity_poly.type
_entity_poly.pdbx_seq_one_letter_code
_entity_poly.pdbx_strand_id
1 'polypeptide(L)'
;MPLLIATFALTIWQARWSYFFVMIFAMVLPEVLSVLRKPVIATTVFIVALFPIMQLWSRAFADEEVAHRAENRIEQLELRAIASQIDGAFIAPWWFSPALSYWSRQPGVGGSSHESIKAIVETAKFFATQKTEEAAQLSREMAATWIVAYDADRVAQNSAQILGRPVSNGALC
;
A
#
# COMPACT_ATOMS: atom_id res chain seq x y z
N MET A 1 -22.03 -10.44 26.81
CA MET A 1 -20.94 -11.06 26.03
C MET A 1 -21.41 -11.87 24.81
N PRO A 2 -22.31 -12.87 24.92
CA PRO A 2 -22.69 -13.69 23.75
C PRO A 2 -23.42 -12.90 22.66
N LEU A 3 -24.24 -11.91 23.03
CA LEU A 3 -24.95 -11.05 22.07
C LEU A 3 -23.99 -10.17 21.24
N LEU A 4 -22.92 -9.67 21.86
CA LEU A 4 -21.88 -8.88 21.19
C LEU A 4 -21.08 -9.74 20.21
N ILE A 5 -20.70 -10.95 20.63
CA ILE A 5 -19.97 -11.89 19.77
C ILE A 5 -20.86 -12.33 18.59
N ALA A 6 -22.14 -12.61 18.84
CA ALA A 6 -23.09 -12.99 17.79
C ALA A 6 -23.32 -11.84 16.80
N THR A 7 -23.52 -10.61 17.28
CA THR A 7 -23.70 -9.44 16.40
C THR A 7 -22.43 -9.10 15.63
N PHE A 8 -21.25 -9.27 16.23
CA PHE A 8 -19.95 -9.09 15.57
C PHE A 8 -19.68 -10.15 14.50
N ALA A 9 -19.99 -11.42 14.77
CA ALA A 9 -19.90 -12.48 13.78
C ALA A 9 -20.90 -12.26 12.62
N LEU A 10 -22.10 -11.77 12.94
CA LEU A 10 -23.11 -11.41 11.95
C LEU A 10 -22.67 -10.23 11.09
N THR A 11 -22.01 -9.20 11.64
CA THR A 11 -21.51 -8.07 10.87
C THR A 11 -20.33 -8.46 9.98
N ILE A 12 -19.41 -9.33 10.44
CA ILE A 12 -18.35 -9.90 9.58
C ILE A 12 -18.96 -10.70 8.42
N TRP A 13 -19.98 -11.51 8.73
CA TRP A 13 -20.69 -12.28 7.71
C TRP A 13 -21.41 -11.38 6.71
N GLN A 14 -22.16 -10.38 7.18
CA GLN A 14 -22.83 -9.40 6.33
C GLN A 14 -21.84 -8.60 5.49
N ALA A 15 -20.69 -8.18 6.04
CA ALA A 15 -19.67 -7.45 5.31
C ALA A 15 -19.15 -8.24 4.11
N ARG A 16 -18.94 -9.56 4.27
CA ARG A 16 -18.48 -10.44 3.20
C ARG A 16 -19.47 -10.60 2.04
N TRP A 17 -20.77 -10.54 2.34
CA TRP A 17 -21.84 -10.70 1.34
C TRP A 17 -22.54 -9.39 0.96
N SER A 18 -22.15 -8.27 1.56
CA SER A 18 -22.80 -6.96 1.41
C SER A 18 -22.93 -6.54 -0.05
N TYR A 19 -21.90 -6.75 -0.86
CA TYR A 19 -21.90 -6.46 -2.30
C TYR A 19 -23.02 -7.20 -3.05
N PHE A 20 -23.30 -8.46 -2.69
CA PHE A 20 -24.38 -9.23 -3.29
C PHE A 20 -25.75 -8.70 -2.86
N PHE A 21 -25.92 -8.31 -1.60
CA PHE A 21 -27.15 -7.69 -1.13
C PHE A 21 -27.42 -6.35 -1.80
N VAL A 22 -26.40 -5.52 -1.98
CA VAL A 22 -26.51 -4.23 -2.69
C VAL A 22 -26.91 -4.46 -4.16
N MET A 23 -26.33 -5.47 -4.82
CA MET A 23 -26.66 -5.78 -6.21
C MET A 23 -28.09 -6.33 -6.36
N ILE A 24 -28.52 -7.25 -5.47
CA ILE A 24 -29.90 -7.77 -5.45
C ILE A 24 -30.88 -6.63 -5.15
N PHE A 25 -30.57 -5.79 -4.16
CA PHE A 25 -31.38 -4.63 -3.83
C PHE A 25 -31.52 -3.70 -5.05
N ALA A 26 -30.44 -3.39 -5.75
CA ALA A 26 -30.47 -2.57 -6.97
C ALA A 26 -31.30 -3.20 -8.10
N MET A 27 -31.30 -4.53 -8.23
CA MET A 27 -32.13 -5.25 -9.21
C MET A 27 -33.61 -5.27 -8.85
N VAL A 28 -33.94 -5.39 -7.57
CA VAL A 28 -35.33 -5.47 -7.07
C VAL A 28 -35.95 -4.08 -6.89
N LEU A 29 -35.12 -3.05 -6.72
CA LEU A 29 -35.54 -1.66 -6.51
C LEU A 29 -36.52 -1.13 -7.59
N PRO A 30 -36.33 -1.36 -8.91
CA PRO A 30 -37.26 -0.91 -9.93
C PRO A 30 -38.65 -1.55 -9.78
N GLU A 31 -38.71 -2.83 -9.42
CA GLU A 31 -39.97 -3.54 -9.21
C GLU A 31 -40.70 -3.02 -7.97
N VAL A 32 -39.98 -2.78 -6.86
CA VAL A 32 -40.56 -2.19 -5.65
C VAL A 32 -41.09 -0.78 -5.91
N LEU A 33 -40.35 0.02 -6.68
CA LEU A 33 -40.78 1.37 -7.06
C LEU A 33 -41.95 1.35 -8.06
N SER A 34 -42.11 0.28 -8.86
CA SER A 34 -43.20 0.11 -9.82
C SER A 34 -44.58 -0.04 -9.18
N VAL A 35 -44.63 -0.53 -7.93
CA VAL A 35 -45.87 -0.69 -7.14
C VAL A 35 -46.41 0.66 -6.65
N LEU A 36 -45.59 1.70 -6.65
CA LEU A 36 -46.01 3.05 -6.27
C LEU A 36 -46.84 3.69 -7.39
N ARG A 37 -47.81 4.51 -6.99
CA ARG A 37 -48.75 5.19 -7.90
C ARG A 37 -48.07 6.05 -8.99
N LYS A 38 -46.82 6.46 -8.78
CA LYS A 38 -46.00 7.26 -9.70
C LYS A 38 -44.55 6.78 -9.69
N PRO A 39 -44.22 5.69 -10.43
CA PRO A 39 -42.93 5.01 -10.32
C PRO A 39 -41.75 5.87 -10.78
N VAL A 40 -41.93 6.63 -11.87
CA VAL A 40 -40.89 7.55 -12.40
C VAL A 40 -40.48 8.58 -11.34
N ILE A 41 -41.46 9.20 -10.66
CA ILE A 41 -41.19 10.19 -9.61
C ILE A 41 -40.47 9.55 -8.43
N ALA A 42 -40.91 8.35 -8.02
CA ALA A 42 -40.29 7.62 -6.92
C ALA A 42 -38.82 7.27 -7.22
N THR A 43 -38.52 6.83 -8.45
CA THR A 43 -37.13 6.58 -8.91
C THR A 43 -36.31 7.86 -8.91
N THR A 44 -36.84 8.97 -9.41
CA THR A 44 -36.11 10.25 -9.43
C THR A 44 -35.82 10.74 -8.02
N VAL A 45 -36.81 10.72 -7.13
CA VAL A 45 -36.64 11.14 -5.72
C VAL A 45 -35.63 10.24 -5.01
N PHE A 46 -35.65 8.93 -5.27
CA PHE A 46 -34.69 7.99 -4.69
C PHE A 46 -33.25 8.30 -5.15
N ILE A 47 -33.03 8.51 -6.45
CA ILE A 47 -31.71 8.87 -6.99
C ILE A 47 -31.23 10.20 -6.37
N VAL A 48 -32.11 11.19 -6.27
CA VAL A 48 -31.78 12.48 -5.64
C VAL A 48 -31.47 12.32 -4.14
N ALA A 49 -32.19 11.44 -3.43
CA ALA A 49 -31.94 11.15 -2.02
C ALA A 49 -30.61 10.43 -1.77
N LEU A 50 -30.06 9.72 -2.77
CA LEU A 50 -28.73 9.12 -2.70
C LEU A 50 -27.59 10.13 -2.93
N PHE A 51 -27.89 11.29 -3.52
CA PHE A 51 -26.89 12.29 -3.86
C PHE A 51 -26.04 12.77 -2.65
N PRO A 52 -26.61 13.05 -1.46
CA PRO A 52 -25.82 13.45 -0.30
C PRO A 52 -24.87 12.35 0.19
N ILE A 53 -25.28 11.07 0.08
CA ILE A 53 -24.47 9.92 0.47
C ILE A 53 -23.28 9.79 -0.48
N MET A 54 -23.52 9.95 -1.79
CA MET A 54 -22.47 9.96 -2.81
C MET A 54 -21.50 11.13 -2.61
N GLN A 55 -22.00 12.32 -2.26
CA GLN A 55 -21.14 13.47 -1.94
C GLN A 55 -20.29 13.22 -0.69
N LEU A 56 -20.86 12.61 0.36
CA LEU A 56 -20.13 12.28 1.58
C LEU A 56 -19.00 11.29 1.31
N TRP A 57 -19.26 10.24 0.52
CA TRP A 57 -18.24 9.30 0.07
C TRP A 57 -17.17 9.99 -0.77
N SER A 58 -17.59 10.85 -1.72
CA SER A 58 -16.62 11.56 -2.57
C SER A 58 -15.66 12.40 -1.74
N ARG A 59 -16.14 13.12 -0.71
CA ARG A 59 -15.28 13.92 0.17
C ARG A 59 -14.37 13.06 1.04
N ALA A 60 -14.89 11.95 1.57
CA ALA A 60 -14.11 11.02 2.39
C ALA A 60 -12.92 10.40 1.64
N PHE A 61 -12.98 10.32 0.30
CA PHE A 61 -11.91 9.76 -0.55
C PHE A 61 -11.25 10.78 -1.49
N ALA A 62 -11.61 12.07 -1.46
CA ALA A 62 -11.13 13.05 -2.46
C ALA A 62 -9.87 13.78 -2.02
N ASP A 63 -9.79 14.28 -0.78
CA ASP A 63 -8.76 15.27 -0.46
C ASP A 63 -7.40 14.63 -0.13
N GLU A 64 -7.37 13.60 0.72
CA GLU A 64 -6.12 12.89 1.06
C GLU A 64 -5.68 11.91 -0.05
N GLU A 65 -6.63 11.21 -0.67
CA GLU A 65 -6.31 10.17 -1.66
C GLU A 65 -5.80 10.75 -2.98
N VAL A 66 -6.23 11.97 -3.36
CA VAL A 66 -5.75 12.62 -4.60
C VAL A 66 -4.35 13.18 -4.40
N ALA A 67 -4.06 13.76 -3.23
CA ALA A 67 -2.71 14.19 -2.87
C ALA A 67 -1.74 13.00 -2.86
N HIS A 68 -2.11 11.91 -2.17
CA HIS A 68 -1.30 10.68 -2.16
C HIS A 68 -1.14 10.05 -3.54
N ARG A 69 -2.16 10.10 -4.41
CA ARG A 69 -2.03 9.62 -5.79
C ARG A 69 -1.07 10.47 -6.62
N ALA A 70 -1.03 11.78 -6.40
CA ALA A 70 -0.09 12.67 -7.08
C ALA A 70 1.36 12.42 -6.60
N GLU A 71 1.56 12.31 -5.29
CA GLU A 71 2.86 11.97 -4.67
C GLU A 71 3.37 10.62 -5.17
N ASN A 72 2.52 9.57 -5.11
CA ASN A 72 2.87 8.24 -5.62
C ASN A 72 3.22 8.28 -7.10
N ARG A 73 2.57 9.13 -7.91
CA ARG A 73 2.87 9.23 -9.34
C ARG A 73 4.25 9.81 -9.59
N ILE A 74 4.65 10.82 -8.82
CA ILE A 74 5.98 11.43 -8.90
C ILE A 74 7.04 10.40 -8.46
N GLU A 75 6.83 9.75 -7.32
CA GLU A 75 7.75 8.72 -6.80
C GLU A 75 7.91 7.54 -7.79
N GLN A 76 6.84 7.10 -8.43
CA GLN A 76 6.90 6.05 -9.46
C GLN A 76 7.68 6.48 -10.71
N LEU A 77 7.61 7.75 -11.11
CA LEU A 77 8.38 8.27 -12.25
C LEU A 77 9.88 8.34 -11.91
N GLU A 78 10.22 8.80 -10.71
CA GLU A 78 11.60 8.86 -10.22
C GLU A 78 12.20 7.47 -10.08
N LEU A 79 11.48 6.53 -9.46
CA LEU A 79 11.90 5.14 -9.36
C LEU A 79 12.11 4.50 -10.74
N ARG A 80 11.28 4.84 -11.73
CA ARG A 80 11.44 4.35 -13.10
C ARG A 80 12.71 4.93 -13.76
N ALA A 81 13.01 6.20 -13.51
CA ALA A 81 14.25 6.81 -13.99
C ALA A 81 15.48 6.16 -13.35
N ILE A 82 15.44 5.89 -12.05
CA ILE A 82 16.51 5.17 -11.33
C ILE A 82 16.65 3.75 -11.91
N ALA A 83 15.55 3.02 -12.06
CA ALA A 83 15.57 1.65 -12.58
C ALA A 83 16.23 1.53 -13.96
N SER A 84 16.11 2.57 -14.81
CA SER A 84 16.74 2.58 -16.14
C SER A 84 18.27 2.65 -16.12
N GLN A 85 18.86 3.04 -14.98
CA GLN A 85 20.31 3.14 -14.79
C GLN A 85 20.91 1.89 -14.13
N ILE A 86 20.07 1.03 -13.54
CA ILE A 86 20.52 -0.18 -12.84
C ILE A 86 20.80 -1.27 -13.87
N ASP A 87 22.04 -1.72 -13.93
CA ASP A 87 22.52 -2.77 -14.84
C ASP A 87 23.08 -4.01 -14.11
N GLY A 88 22.89 -4.08 -12.79
CA GLY A 88 23.32 -5.20 -11.95
C GLY A 88 22.52 -5.33 -10.66
N ALA A 89 22.94 -6.26 -9.79
CA ALA A 89 22.27 -6.50 -8.52
C ALA A 89 22.26 -5.24 -7.63
N PHE A 90 21.14 -4.98 -6.97
CA PHE A 90 20.95 -3.74 -6.21
C PHE A 90 20.37 -3.94 -4.82
N ILE A 91 20.76 -3.05 -3.91
CA ILE A 91 20.14 -2.86 -2.60
C ILE A 91 19.23 -1.63 -2.67
N ALA A 92 17.99 -1.80 -2.23
CA ALA A 92 17.03 -0.72 -2.10
C ALA A 92 16.16 -0.99 -0.86
N PRO A 93 15.43 0.02 -0.37
CA PRO A 93 14.37 -0.21 0.60
C PRO A 93 13.40 -1.29 0.10
N TRP A 94 13.05 -2.25 0.95
CA TRP A 94 12.35 -3.47 0.54
C TRP A 94 11.00 -3.23 -0.15
N TRP A 95 10.35 -2.09 0.12
CA TRP A 95 9.10 -1.68 -0.51
C TRP A 95 9.27 -1.15 -1.95
N PHE A 96 10.47 -0.69 -2.34
CA PHE A 96 10.78 -0.27 -3.72
C PHE A 96 11.35 -1.38 -4.57
N SER A 97 11.99 -2.37 -3.97
CA SER A 97 12.62 -3.47 -4.69
C SER A 97 11.74 -4.20 -5.71
N PRO A 98 10.42 -4.43 -5.48
CA PRO A 98 9.56 -5.03 -6.51
C PRO A 98 9.43 -4.15 -7.76
N ALA A 99 9.21 -2.85 -7.59
CA ALA A 99 9.06 -1.92 -8.70
C ALA A 99 10.38 -1.75 -9.47
N LEU A 100 11.50 -1.60 -8.74
CA LEU A 100 12.83 -1.50 -9.32
C LEU A 100 13.19 -2.78 -10.09
N SER A 101 13.02 -3.96 -9.50
CA SER A 101 13.32 -5.24 -10.18
C SER A 101 12.45 -5.43 -11.43
N TYR A 102 11.18 -5.03 -11.36
CA TYR A 102 10.26 -5.13 -12.49
C TYR A 102 10.70 -4.26 -13.68
N TRP A 103 11.13 -3.01 -13.42
CA TRP A 103 11.52 -2.09 -14.49
C TRP A 103 12.96 -2.25 -14.97
N SER A 104 13.92 -2.48 -14.07
CA SER A 104 15.33 -2.66 -14.44
C SER A 104 15.61 -4.05 -15.00
N ARG A 105 14.76 -5.03 -14.68
CA ARG A 105 14.99 -6.48 -14.92
C ARG A 105 16.25 -7.01 -14.24
N GLN A 106 16.74 -6.31 -13.22
CA GLN A 106 17.89 -6.71 -12.43
C GLN A 106 17.45 -7.31 -11.09
N PRO A 107 18.27 -8.18 -10.47
CA PRO A 107 17.92 -8.80 -9.20
C PRO A 107 18.07 -7.81 -8.03
N GLY A 108 16.95 -7.53 -7.34
CA GLY A 108 16.97 -6.86 -6.05
C GLY A 108 17.36 -7.82 -4.94
N VAL A 109 18.25 -7.41 -4.03
CA VAL A 109 18.69 -8.26 -2.91
C VAL A 109 17.54 -8.52 -1.92
N GLY A 110 16.92 -7.46 -1.42
CA GLY A 110 15.70 -7.53 -0.61
C GLY A 110 14.45 -7.32 -1.46
N GLY A 111 13.30 -7.84 -1.05
CA GLY A 111 12.03 -7.66 -1.76
C GLY A 111 10.82 -7.81 -0.83
N SER A 112 9.62 -7.47 -1.30
CA SER A 112 8.40 -7.58 -0.48
C SER A 112 7.80 -8.99 -0.42
N SER A 113 8.52 -10.01 -0.91
CA SER A 113 8.06 -11.41 -0.89
C SER A 113 8.35 -12.05 0.47
N HIS A 114 7.47 -12.96 0.91
CA HIS A 114 7.66 -13.76 2.11
C HIS A 114 8.90 -14.67 2.01
N GLU A 115 9.32 -15.04 0.80
CA GLU A 115 10.55 -15.81 0.58
C GLU A 115 11.82 -14.95 0.75
N SER A 116 11.67 -13.61 0.75
CA SER A 116 12.78 -12.66 0.86
C SER A 116 13.01 -12.15 2.28
N ILE A 117 12.32 -12.67 3.30
CA ILE A 117 12.40 -12.17 4.69
C ILE A 117 13.85 -12.05 5.17
N LYS A 118 14.67 -13.08 4.92
CA LYS A 118 16.10 -13.04 5.28
C LYS A 118 16.81 -11.85 4.64
N ALA A 119 16.56 -11.60 3.36
CA ALA A 119 17.19 -10.50 2.64
C ALA A 119 16.63 -9.12 3.02
N ILE A 120 15.36 -9.02 3.44
CA ILE A 120 14.82 -7.80 4.05
C ILE A 120 15.59 -7.47 5.35
N VAL A 121 15.88 -8.47 6.17
CA VAL A 121 16.66 -8.27 7.40
C VAL A 121 18.10 -7.85 7.10
N GLU A 122 18.76 -8.47 6.10
CA GLU A 122 20.13 -8.07 5.73
C GLU A 122 20.19 -6.65 5.14
N THR A 123 19.22 -6.27 4.30
CA THR A 123 19.12 -4.90 3.78
C THR A 123 18.81 -3.89 4.89
N ALA A 124 17.96 -4.24 5.87
CA ALA A 124 17.74 -3.40 7.06
C ALA A 124 19.01 -3.23 7.91
N LYS A 125 19.83 -4.27 8.08
CA LYS A 125 21.14 -4.13 8.76
C LYS A 125 22.08 -3.20 8.01
N PHE A 126 22.10 -3.29 6.68
CA PHE A 126 22.91 -2.41 5.85
C PHE A 126 22.54 -0.94 6.07
N PHE A 127 21.26 -0.60 6.00
CA PHE A 127 20.82 0.77 6.22
C PHE A 127 20.94 1.22 7.68
N ALA A 128 20.76 0.33 8.66
CA ALA A 128 20.85 0.70 10.07
C ALA A 128 22.29 0.87 10.58
N THR A 129 23.32 0.43 9.85
CA THR A 129 24.70 0.52 10.33
C THR A 129 25.22 1.96 10.27
N GLN A 130 26.05 2.31 11.25
CA GLN A 130 26.77 3.60 11.28
C GLN A 130 28.19 3.49 10.74
N LYS A 131 28.70 2.26 10.54
CA LYS A 131 30.09 2.01 10.19
C LYS A 131 30.23 1.67 8.71
N THR A 132 31.00 2.47 7.99
CA THR A 132 31.21 2.32 6.54
C THR A 132 31.83 0.96 6.19
N GLU A 133 32.70 0.44 7.06
CA GLU A 133 33.33 -0.87 6.88
C GLU A 133 32.32 -2.02 6.92
N GLU A 134 31.39 -1.99 7.88
CA GLU A 134 30.31 -2.98 8.01
C GLU A 134 29.34 -2.88 6.82
N ALA A 135 28.98 -1.66 6.40
CA ALA A 135 28.15 -1.44 5.20
C ALA A 135 28.82 -2.02 3.94
N ALA A 136 30.11 -1.76 3.76
CA ALA A 136 30.87 -2.28 2.62
C ALA A 136 31.03 -3.81 2.66
N GLN A 137 31.11 -4.41 3.85
CA GLN A 137 31.12 -5.86 3.98
C GLN A 137 29.76 -6.46 3.60
N LEU A 138 28.67 -5.89 4.13
CA LEU A 138 27.31 -6.32 3.85
C LEU A 138 26.98 -6.20 2.35
N SER A 139 27.38 -5.10 1.68
CA SER A 139 27.15 -4.95 0.24
C SER A 139 27.89 -6.01 -0.59
N ARG A 140 29.12 -6.38 -0.21
CA ARG A 140 29.89 -7.45 -0.84
C ARG A 140 29.27 -8.83 -0.61
N GLU A 141 28.85 -9.13 0.61
CA GLU A 141 28.19 -10.41 0.95
C GLU A 141 26.88 -10.59 0.17
N MET A 142 26.16 -9.49 -0.06
CA MET A 142 24.93 -9.46 -0.85
C MET A 142 25.18 -9.38 -2.37
N ALA A 143 26.44 -9.33 -2.82
CA ALA A 143 26.86 -9.16 -4.21
C ALA A 143 26.19 -7.95 -4.91
N ALA A 144 25.89 -6.90 -4.16
CA ALA A 144 25.22 -5.71 -4.68
C ALA A 144 26.21 -4.76 -5.35
N THR A 145 25.90 -4.36 -6.58
CA THR A 145 26.68 -3.37 -7.35
C THR A 145 26.09 -1.97 -7.20
N TRP A 146 24.77 -1.89 -7.02
CA TRP A 146 24.03 -0.64 -6.88
C TRP A 146 23.39 -0.50 -5.51
N ILE A 147 23.38 0.72 -4.98
CA ILE A 147 22.66 1.09 -3.76
C ILE A 147 21.71 2.23 -4.13
N VAL A 148 20.42 2.01 -3.93
CA VAL A 148 19.39 3.03 -4.15
C VAL A 148 19.15 3.77 -2.84
N ALA A 149 19.63 5.00 -2.79
CA ALA A 149 19.39 5.92 -1.69
C ALA A 149 17.96 6.49 -1.74
N TYR A 150 17.41 6.76 -0.56
CA TYR A 150 16.10 7.39 -0.38
C TYR A 150 16.15 8.25 0.89
N ASP A 151 15.02 8.77 1.36
CA ASP A 151 14.90 9.49 2.62
C ASP A 151 15.55 8.69 3.78
N ALA A 152 16.67 9.22 4.26
CA ALA A 152 17.51 8.57 5.25
C ALA A 152 16.78 8.31 6.57
N ASP A 153 15.92 9.25 7.00
CA ASP A 153 15.16 9.16 8.24
C ASP A 153 14.09 8.07 8.13
N ARG A 154 13.35 8.02 7.00
CA ARG A 154 12.32 7.02 6.76
C ARG A 154 12.92 5.62 6.64
N VAL A 155 14.06 5.49 5.98
CA VAL A 155 14.78 4.21 5.84
C VAL A 155 15.38 3.76 7.18
N ALA A 156 15.97 4.68 7.96
CA ALA A 156 16.51 4.37 9.29
C ALA A 156 15.40 3.92 10.25
N GLN A 157 14.26 4.61 10.26
CA GLN A 157 13.10 4.25 11.08
C GLN A 157 12.55 2.86 10.73
N ASN A 158 12.36 2.60 9.43
CA ASN A 158 11.85 1.30 8.99
C ASN A 158 12.83 0.17 9.32
N SER A 159 14.12 0.40 9.10
CA SER A 159 15.18 -0.58 9.41
C SER A 159 15.25 -0.87 10.91
N ALA A 160 15.16 0.17 11.74
CA ALA A 160 15.12 0.02 13.20
C ALA A 160 13.91 -0.79 13.68
N GLN A 161 12.72 -0.56 13.09
CA GLN A 161 11.51 -1.34 13.37
C GLN A 161 11.67 -2.81 12.98
N ILE A 162 12.19 -3.09 11.78
CA ILE A 162 12.44 -4.47 11.32
C ILE A 162 13.42 -5.20 12.24
N LEU A 163 14.46 -4.49 12.71
CA LEU A 163 15.48 -5.05 13.58
C LEU A 163 15.09 -5.09 15.06
N GLY A 164 13.95 -4.50 15.44
CA GLY A 164 13.51 -4.38 16.84
C GLY A 164 14.44 -3.53 17.70
N ARG A 165 15.05 -2.48 17.14
CA ARG A 165 16.05 -1.61 17.80
C ARG A 165 15.61 -0.14 17.75
N PRO A 166 16.11 0.73 18.64
CA PRO A 166 15.90 2.17 18.52
C PRO A 166 16.59 2.71 17.27
N VAL A 167 16.06 3.81 16.73
CA VAL A 167 16.65 4.51 15.58
C VAL A 167 18.03 5.03 15.97
N SER A 168 18.96 4.83 15.05
CA SER A 168 20.37 5.17 15.21
C SER A 168 20.61 6.59 14.68
N ASN A 169 21.05 7.52 15.53
CA ASN A 169 21.25 8.95 15.20
C ASN A 169 22.40 9.25 14.20
N GLY A 170 22.86 8.24 13.46
CA GLY A 170 23.97 8.34 12.50
C GLY A 170 23.98 7.17 11.51
N ALA A 171 22.81 6.62 11.19
CA ALA A 171 22.69 5.58 10.18
C ALA A 171 23.20 6.09 8.81
N LEU A 172 23.86 5.23 8.04
CA LEU A 172 24.48 5.58 6.75
C LEU A 172 23.49 5.66 5.57
N CYS A 173 22.19 5.69 5.85
CA CYS A 173 21.11 5.70 4.85
C CYS A 173 21.18 6.90 3.90
#